data_AF-A0A834M9I8-F1
#
_entry.id   AF-A0A834M9I8-F1
#
_cell.length_a   1.000
_cell.length_b   1.000
_cell.length_c   1.000
_cell.angle_alpha   90.00
_cell.angle_beta   90.00
_cell.angle_gamma   90.00
#
_symmetry.space_group_name_H-M   'P 1'
#
loop_
_entity.id
_entity.type
_entity.pdbx_description
1 polymer ?
#
loop_
_entity_poly.entity_id
_entity_poly.type
_entity_poly.pdbx_seq_one_letter_code
_entity_poly.pdbx_strand_id
1 'polypeptide(L)' 'MASEDSYVIDYDCPYSNYRSPLSTRYASKEMQYNFSDQNKFSTWRKLWINLAKAEQVIFLTYALCLTDPD' A
#
# COMPACT_ATOMS: atom_id res chain seq x y z
N MET A 1 21.07 -8.92 -4.42
CA MET A 1 20.14 -9.49 -5.41
C MET A 1 19.26 -10.49 -4.67
N ALA A 2 17.94 -10.35 -4.84
CA ALA A 2 16.84 -11.06 -4.16
C ALA A 2 16.55 -10.60 -2.71
N SER A 3 15.49 -9.79 -2.61
CA SER A 3 14.77 -9.36 -1.41
C SER A 3 14.05 -10.54 -0.77
N GLU A 4 14.46 -10.89 0.45
CA GLU A 4 13.69 -11.77 1.35
C GLU A 4 12.64 -10.95 2.11
N ASP A 5 11.64 -10.44 1.38
CA ASP A 5 10.36 -10.07 1.98
C ASP A 5 9.31 -11.02 1.39
N SER A 6 9.47 -12.33 1.63
CA SER A 6 8.40 -13.29 1.37
C SER A 6 7.30 -13.05 2.40
N TYR A 7 6.43 -12.06 2.13
CA TYR A 7 5.17 -11.94 2.84
C TYR A 7 4.43 -13.27 2.66
N VAL A 8 4.40 -14.10 3.71
CA VAL A 8 3.54 -15.28 3.74
C VAL A 8 2.12 -14.75 3.73
N ILE A 9 1.46 -14.82 2.58
CA ILE A 9 0.06 -14.47 2.46
C ILE A 9 -0.73 -15.56 3.15
N ASP A 10 -1.30 -15.23 4.31
CA ASP A 10 -2.24 -16.10 5.00
C ASP A 10 -3.59 -16.07 4.26
N TYR A 11 -3.79 -17.08 3.40
CA TYR A 11 -5.01 -17.25 2.61
C TYR A 11 -6.20 -17.77 3.43
N ASP A 12 -5.99 -18.20 4.68
CA ASP A 12 -7.06 -18.73 5.54
C ASP A 12 -7.81 -17.60 6.29
N CYS A 13 -7.25 -16.39 6.31
CA CYS A 13 -7.91 -15.23 6.88
C CYS A 13 -9.17 -14.84 6.06
N PRO A 14 -10.34 -14.60 6.71
CA PRO A 14 -11.56 -14.24 5.99
C PRO A 14 -11.48 -12.88 5.27
N TYR A 15 -10.50 -12.05 5.63
CA TYR A 15 -10.26 -10.71 5.05
C TYR A 15 -9.24 -10.68 3.92
N SER A 16 -8.55 -11.80 3.66
CA SER A 16 -7.55 -11.92 2.58
C SER A 16 -8.15 -12.37 1.25
N ASN A 17 -9.47 -12.63 1.20
CA ASN A 17 -10.16 -13.11 0.00
C ASN A 17 -11.26 -12.13 -0.45
N TYR A 18 -11.27 -11.81 -1.74
CA TYR A 18 -12.33 -11.01 -2.36
C TYR A 18 -13.60 -11.84 -2.65
N ARG A 19 -14.75 -11.39 -2.12
CA ARG A 19 -16.03 -12.10 -2.24
C ARG A 19 -16.86 -11.59 -3.43
N SER A 20 -17.01 -12.42 -4.47
CA SER A 20 -17.89 -12.17 -5.60
C SER A 20 -18.34 -13.51 -6.21
N PRO A 21 -19.55 -13.62 -6.79
CA PRO A 21 -19.97 -14.83 -7.49
C PRO A 21 -19.04 -15.21 -8.67
N LEU A 22 -18.26 -14.26 -9.18
CA LEU A 22 -17.28 -14.48 -10.25
C LEU A 22 -15.88 -14.83 -9.72
N SER A 23 -15.56 -14.48 -8.47
CA SER A 23 -14.20 -14.66 -7.95
C SER A 23 -13.82 -16.13 -7.78
N THR A 24 -14.77 -16.99 -7.42
CA THR A 24 -14.54 -18.44 -7.27
C THR A 24 -14.23 -19.16 -8.58
N ARG A 25 -14.70 -18.64 -9.73
CA ARG A 25 -14.48 -19.27 -11.04
C ARG A 25 -13.29 -18.69 -11.80
N TYR A 26 -13.08 -17.38 -11.69
CA TYR A 26 -12.19 -16.67 -12.60
C TYR A 26 -10.97 -16.02 -11.91
N ALA A 27 -10.94 -15.95 -10.58
CA ALA A 27 -9.85 -15.27 -9.87
C ALA A 27 -8.96 -16.27 -9.13
N SER A 28 -7.65 -16.20 -9.39
CA SER A 28 -6.64 -16.90 -8.59
C SER A 28 -6.64 -16.40 -7.15
N LYS A 29 -6.07 -17.19 -6.22
CA LYS A 29 -5.92 -16.77 -4.81
C LYS A 29 -5.16 -15.45 -4.67
N GLU A 30 -4.11 -15.26 -5.46
CA GLU A 30 -3.33 -14.02 -5.53
C GLU A 30 -4.17 -12.84 -6.02
N MET A 31 -4.98 -13.04 -7.07
CA MET A 31 -5.88 -12.01 -7.57
C MET A 31 -6.94 -11.64 -6.53
N GLN A 32 -7.51 -12.63 -5.84
CA GLN A 32 -8.46 -12.40 -4.75
C GLN A 32 -7.84 -11.62 -3.60
N TYR A 33 -6.56 -11.85 -3.29
CA TYR A 33 -5.83 -11.06 -2.31
C TYR A 33 -5.62 -9.62 -2.76
N ASN A 34 -5.26 -9.37 -4.02
CA ASN A 34 -5.07 -8.03 -4.54
C ASN A 34 -6.30 -7.14 -4.35
N PHE A 35 -7.49 -7.72 -4.52
CA PHE A 35 -8.77 -7.03 -4.33
C PHE A 35 -9.40 -7.24 -2.93
N SER A 36 -8.68 -7.87 -2.01
CA SER A 36 -9.15 -8.12 -0.65
C SER A 36 -9.24 -6.85 0.19
N ASP A 37 -10.05 -6.88 1.24
CA ASP A 37 -10.14 -5.79 2.21
C ASP A 37 -8.80 -5.55 2.91
N GLN A 38 -8.07 -6.61 3.25
CA GLN A 38 -6.75 -6.51 3.88
C GLN A 38 -5.76 -5.74 2.99
N ASN A 39 -5.68 -6.08 1.70
CA ASN A 39 -4.78 -5.40 0.78
C ASN A 39 -5.23 -3.96 0.51
N LYS A 40 -6.54 -3.72 0.42
CA LYS A 40 -7.10 -2.37 0.27
C LYS A 40 -6.70 -1.46 1.42
N PHE A 41 -6.96 -1.86 2.67
CA PHE A 41 -6.68 -0.99 3.83
C PHE A 41 -5.19 -0.78 4.07
N SER A 42 -4.38 -1.83 3.90
CA SER A 42 -2.92 -1.70 4.03
C SER A 42 -2.32 -0.79 2.96
N THR A 43 -2.80 -0.91 1.71
CA THR A 43 -2.38 -0.02 0.61
C THR A 43 -2.78 1.43 0.87
N TRP A 44 -4.01 1.68 1.31
CA TRP A 44 -4.44 3.02 1.71
C TRP A 44 -3.58 3.62 2.82
N ARG A 45 -3.25 2.84 3.85
CA ARG A 45 -2.38 3.32 4.93
C ARG A 45 -0.97 3.65 4.43
N LYS A 46 -0.42 2.84 3.53
CA LYS A 46 0.87 3.12 2.87
C LYS A 46 0.81 4.42 2.07
N LEU A 47 -0.27 4.66 1.33
CA LEU A 47 -0.49 5.92 0.59
C LEU A 47 -0.49 7.13 1.52
N TRP A 48 -1.21 7.09 2.64
CA TRP A 48 -1.21 8.18 3.62
C TRP A 48 0.18 8.47 4.19
N ILE A 49 0.93 7.42 4.52
CA ILE A 49 2.30 7.56 5.03
C ILE A 49 3.19 8.18 3.95
N ASN A 50 3.07 7.73 2.69
CA ASN A 50 3.84 8.27 1.58
C ASN A 50 3.48 9.73 1.29
N LEU A 51 2.21 10.09 1.39
CA LEU A 51 1.74 11.46 1.25
C LEU A 51 2.39 12.36 2.32
N ALA A 52 2.32 11.96 3.60
CA ALA A 52 2.93 12.71 4.70
C ALA A 52 4.46 12.88 4.54
N LYS A 53 5.15 11.84 4.06
CA LYS A 53 6.59 11.92 3.73
C LYS A 53 6.87 12.91 2.59
N ALA A 54 6.05 12.89 1.54
CA ALA A 54 6.19 13.82 0.43
C ALA A 54 5.97 15.27 0.89
N GLU A 55 4.92 15.53 1.67
CA GLU A 55 4.63 16.85 2.24
C GLU A 55 5.76 17.34 3.17
N GLN A 56 6.34 16.46 3.99
CA GLN A 56 7.48 16.80 4.84
C GLN A 56 8.69 17.24 4.02
N VAL A 57 9.04 16.49 2.96
CA VAL A 57 10.16 16.82 2.08
C VAL A 57 9.91 18.17 1.44
N ILE A 58 8.73 18.34 0.83
CA ILE A 58 8.33 19.59 0.16
C ILE A 58 8.42 20.79 1.12
N PHE A 59 7.88 20.67 2.33
CA PHE A 59 7.96 21.72 3.35
C PHE A 59 9.41 22.05 3.73
N LEU A 60 10.26 21.03 3.90
CA LEU A 60 11.67 21.23 4.21
C LEU A 60 12.41 21.95 3.08
N THR A 61 12.15 21.61 1.81
CA THR A 61 12.78 22.29 0.67
C THR A 61 12.33 23.74 0.54
N TYR A 62 11.03 24.01 0.71
CA TYR A 62 10.52 25.39 0.66
C TYR A 62 11.04 26.25 1.82
N ALA A 63 11.20 25.68 3.02
CA ALA A 63 11.73 26.40 4.17
C ALA A 63 13.18 26.85 3.96
N LEU A 64 14.04 26.00 3.38
CA LEU A 64 15.44 26.36 3.09
C LEU A 64 15.57 27.48 2.06
N CYS A 65 14.70 27.49 1.03
CA CYS A 65 14.71 28.50 -0.03
C CYS A 65 14.30 29.91 0.45
N LEU A 66 13.55 30.00 1.55
CA LEU A 66 13.11 31.27 2.14
C LEU A 66 14.09 31.83 3.20
N THR A 67 15.10 31.06 3.59
CA THR A 67 16.11 31.44 4.59
C THR A 67 17.45 31.87 4.01
N ASP A 68 17.52 32.07 2.69
CA ASP A 68 18.57 32.86 2.06
C ASP A 68 18.04 34.30 1.87
N PRO A 69 18.08 35.17 2.90
CA PRO A 69 18.01 36.60 2.66
C PRO A 69 19.33 37.02 2.00
N ASP A 70 19.25 37.60 0.81
CA ASP A 70 20.22 38.62 0.42
C ASP A 70 20.31 39.70 1.52
#